data_AF-A0A2D6P3S2-F1
#
_entry.id   AF-A0A2D6P3S2-F1
#
_cell.length_a   1.000
_cell.length_b   1.000
_cell.length_c   1.000
_cell.angle_alpha   90.00
_cell.angle_beta   90.00
_cell.angle_gamma   90.00
#
_symmetry.space_group_name_H-M   'P 1'
#
loop_
_entity.id
_entity.type
_entity.pdbx_description
1 polymer ?
#
loop_
_entity_poly.entity_id
_entity_poly.type
_entity_poly.pdbx_seq_one_letter_code
_entity_poly.pdbx_strand_id
1 'polypeptide(L)'
;MEKTIQNLKDNLRENLISISEYGKLEKQHLIVLDKLNTSILKEIKPLLQDYFKQVKKYPLLLTREELRDGLDVFPLEFLNMKLNHKILYGEDLFKELKFEKRFIRRELEFEFRSKLINLRQGFLETNSKKEDKIIVEKAVPTLMPMLNGLLFVKDIDVPHDLEKVFDLIEKEYKVSLNILKNLKNNELEDSIRKMIILLSKLGDILDEMKIE
;
A
#
# COMPACT_ATOMS: atom_id res chain seq x y z
N MET A 1 8.99 10.52 -17.97
CA MET A 1 7.55 10.18 -17.97
C MET A 1 6.75 10.93 -19.04
N GLU A 2 6.96 12.24 -19.23
CA GLU A 2 6.20 13.04 -20.21
C GLU A 2 6.14 12.46 -21.63
N LYS A 3 7.28 12.03 -22.19
CA LYS A 3 7.33 11.37 -23.50
C LYS A 3 6.48 10.09 -23.55
N THR A 4 6.50 9.29 -22.48
CA THR A 4 5.70 8.07 -22.38
C THR A 4 4.20 8.39 -22.35
N ILE A 5 3.80 9.40 -21.58
CA ILE A 5 2.42 9.88 -21.53
C ILE A 5 1.96 10.32 -22.93
N GLN A 6 2.77 11.12 -23.63
CA GLN A 6 2.41 11.60 -24.96
C GLN A 6 2.26 10.44 -25.96
N ASN A 7 3.20 9.49 -25.96
CA ASN A 7 3.10 8.30 -26.79
C ASN A 7 1.83 7.48 -26.50
N LEU A 8 1.48 7.28 -25.23
CA LEU A 8 0.26 6.55 -24.85
C LEU A 8 -1.00 7.27 -25.33
N LYS A 9 -1.06 8.60 -25.19
CA LYS A 9 -2.19 9.41 -25.67
C LYS A 9 -2.38 9.28 -27.19
N ASP A 10 -1.30 9.38 -27.95
CA ASP A 10 -1.37 9.39 -29.42
C ASP A 10 -1.81 8.04 -30.01
N ASN A 11 -1.45 6.94 -29.34
CA ASN A 11 -1.75 5.57 -29.79
C ASN A 11 -3.10 5.06 -29.25
N LEU A 12 -3.37 5.23 -27.95
CA LEU A 12 -4.54 4.64 -27.29
C LEU A 12 -5.81 5.49 -27.37
N ARG A 13 -5.67 6.82 -27.56
CA ARG A 13 -6.79 7.76 -27.75
C ARG A 13 -7.89 7.58 -26.69
N GLU A 14 -9.13 7.32 -27.12
CA GLU A 14 -10.31 7.13 -26.26
C GLU A 14 -10.20 5.93 -25.31
N ASN A 15 -9.35 4.94 -25.62
CA ASN A 15 -9.13 3.81 -24.72
C ASN A 15 -8.29 4.19 -23.49
N LEU A 16 -7.55 5.31 -23.52
CA LEU A 16 -6.76 5.79 -22.39
C LEU A 16 -7.61 6.71 -21.49
N ILE A 17 -8.00 6.19 -20.32
CA ILE A 17 -8.89 6.91 -19.39
C ILE A 17 -8.11 7.83 -18.46
N SER A 18 -7.04 7.31 -17.85
CA SER A 18 -6.27 8.07 -16.86
C SER A 18 -4.83 7.57 -16.75
N ILE A 19 -3.92 8.47 -16.44
CA ILE A 19 -2.57 8.14 -15.97
C ILE A 19 -2.34 8.90 -14.67
N SER A 20 -1.96 8.17 -13.63
CA SER A 20 -1.68 8.73 -12.32
C SER A 20 -0.34 8.25 -11.77
N GLU A 21 0.31 9.10 -10.99
CA GLU A 21 1.39 8.71 -10.09
C GLU A 21 0.79 8.41 -8.72
N TYR A 22 1.25 7.36 -8.04
CA TYR A 22 0.87 7.08 -6.67
C TYR A 22 2.07 6.64 -5.82
N GLY A 23 1.90 6.71 -4.50
CA GLY A 23 2.91 6.31 -3.51
C GLY A 23 3.65 7.51 -2.89
N LYS A 24 4.00 7.36 -1.61
CA LYS A 24 4.67 8.40 -0.82
C LYS A 24 6.20 8.29 -0.88
N LEU A 25 6.74 7.09 -0.67
CA LEU A 25 8.19 6.83 -0.65
C LEU A 25 8.73 6.49 -2.04
N GLU A 26 8.09 5.52 -2.70
CA GLU A 26 8.43 5.11 -4.05
C GLU A 26 7.29 5.47 -4.99
N LYS A 27 7.60 6.30 -5.99
CA LYS A 27 6.63 6.73 -7.00
C LYS A 27 6.39 5.63 -8.01
N GLN A 28 5.15 5.18 -8.09
CA GLN A 28 4.67 4.22 -9.08
C GLN A 28 3.61 4.88 -9.95
N HIS A 29 3.26 4.23 -11.06
CA HIS A 29 2.29 4.78 -12.00
C HIS A 29 1.19 3.77 -12.25
N LEU A 30 -0.05 4.25 -12.30
CA LEU A 30 -1.23 3.51 -12.72
C LEU A 30 -1.71 4.09 -14.05
N ILE A 31 -1.96 3.22 -15.01
CA ILE A 31 -2.63 3.53 -16.27
C ILE A 31 -3.97 2.81 -16.27
N VAL A 32 -5.04 3.59 -16.40
CA VAL A 32 -6.40 3.07 -16.49
C VAL A 32 -6.89 3.16 -17.93
N LEU A 33 -7.46 2.06 -18.41
CA LEU A 33 -7.96 1.90 -19.77
C LEU A 33 -9.46 1.56 -19.76
N ASP A 34 -10.15 1.80 -20.88
CA ASP A 34 -11.53 1.31 -21.04
C ASP A 34 -11.51 -0.21 -21.26
N LYS A 35 -10.64 -0.67 -22.17
CA LYS A 35 -10.45 -2.08 -22.51
C LYS A 35 -8.97 -2.46 -22.42
N LEU A 36 -8.71 -3.58 -21.76
CA LEU A 36 -7.39 -4.17 -21.66
C LEU A 36 -7.43 -5.63 -22.11
N ASN A 37 -6.92 -5.89 -23.30
CA ASN A 37 -6.80 -7.23 -23.87
C ASN A 37 -5.40 -7.46 -24.44
N THR A 38 -5.15 -8.66 -24.97
CA THR A 38 -3.83 -9.03 -25.50
C THR A 38 -3.38 -8.17 -26.68
N SER A 39 -4.31 -7.63 -27.49
CA SER A 39 -3.99 -6.71 -28.60
C SER A 39 -3.48 -5.38 -28.05
N ILE A 40 -4.18 -4.80 -27.08
CA ILE A 40 -3.77 -3.57 -26.41
C ILE A 40 -2.43 -3.77 -25.69
N LEU A 41 -2.23 -4.91 -25.02
CA LEU A 41 -0.93 -5.23 -24.39
C LEU A 41 0.22 -5.25 -25.40
N LYS A 42 0.01 -5.80 -26.61
CA LYS A 42 1.02 -5.80 -27.68
C LYS A 42 1.31 -4.39 -28.19
N GLU A 43 0.29 -3.54 -28.27
CA GLU A 43 0.41 -2.16 -28.70
C GLU A 43 1.17 -1.29 -27.69
N ILE A 44 0.86 -1.39 -26.40
CA ILE A 44 1.53 -0.58 -25.35
C ILE A 44 2.93 -1.06 -25.01
N LYS A 45 3.24 -2.35 -25.22
CA LYS A 45 4.53 -2.94 -24.87
C LYS A 45 5.71 -2.15 -25.44
N PRO A 46 5.79 -1.82 -26.75
CA PRO A 46 6.86 -0.98 -27.28
C PRO A 46 6.85 0.44 -26.69
N LEU A 47 5.68 1.03 -26.41
CA LEU A 47 5.55 2.39 -25.87
C LEU A 47 6.10 2.50 -24.44
N LEU A 48 6.04 1.41 -23.67
CA LEU A 48 6.52 1.33 -22.28
C LEU A 48 7.96 0.82 -22.15
N GLN A 49 8.67 0.52 -23.25
CA GLN A 49 10.05 -0.01 -23.16
C GLN A 49 11.02 0.99 -22.54
N ASP A 50 10.97 2.26 -22.95
CA ASP A 50 11.84 3.29 -22.40
C ASP A 50 11.52 3.56 -20.93
N TYR A 51 10.25 3.51 -20.55
CA TYR A 51 9.81 3.57 -19.15
C TYR A 51 10.41 2.41 -18.35
N PHE A 52 10.29 1.17 -18.83
CA PHE A 52 10.83 -0.01 -18.17
C PHE A 52 12.35 0.04 -18.03
N LYS A 53 13.07 0.53 -19.04
CA LYS A 53 14.54 0.69 -18.97
C LYS A 53 14.97 1.60 -17.81
N GLN A 54 14.19 2.64 -17.52
CA GLN A 54 14.45 3.62 -16.47
C GLN A 54 13.98 3.15 -15.09
N VAL A 55 12.75 2.64 -14.98
CA VAL A 55 12.09 2.34 -13.70
C VAL A 55 12.29 0.87 -13.27
N LYS A 56 12.68 -0.01 -14.19
CA LYS A 56 12.83 -1.48 -13.98
C LYS A 56 11.56 -2.19 -13.54
N LYS A 57 10.41 -1.54 -13.70
CA LYS A 57 9.07 -2.08 -13.42
C LYS A 57 8.11 -1.47 -14.44
N TYR A 58 7.08 -2.21 -14.86
CA TYR A 58 5.98 -1.66 -15.65
C TYR A 58 4.98 -0.91 -14.75
N PRO A 59 4.25 0.09 -15.28
CA PRO A 59 3.15 0.69 -14.52
C PRO A 59 2.08 -0.37 -14.24
N LEU A 60 1.30 -0.17 -13.18
CA LEU A 60 0.08 -0.93 -12.96
C LEU A 60 -0.90 -0.60 -14.10
N LEU A 61 -1.50 -1.63 -14.68
CA LEU A 61 -2.50 -1.51 -15.74
C LEU A 61 -3.80 -2.09 -15.22
N LEU A 62 -4.87 -1.31 -15.28
CA LEU A 62 -6.22 -1.75 -14.91
C LEU A 62 -7.23 -1.21 -15.92
N THR A 63 -8.36 -1.89 -16.06
CA THR A 63 -9.55 -1.25 -16.63
C THR A 63 -10.27 -0.40 -15.58
N ARG A 64 -11.15 0.50 -16.03
CA ARG A 64 -12.05 1.22 -15.12
C ARG A 64 -12.92 0.26 -14.30
N GLU A 65 -13.37 -0.82 -14.91
CA GLU A 65 -14.17 -1.87 -14.26
C GLU A 65 -13.35 -2.61 -13.20
N GLU A 66 -12.13 -3.05 -13.51
CA GLU A 66 -11.23 -3.73 -12.55
C GLU A 66 -10.88 -2.84 -11.36
N LEU A 67 -10.70 -1.53 -11.56
CA LEU A 67 -10.46 -0.58 -10.46
C LEU A 67 -11.66 -0.51 -9.50
N ARG A 68 -12.89 -0.52 -10.03
CA ARG A 68 -14.12 -0.48 -9.22
C ARG A 68 -14.36 -1.82 -8.53
N ASP A 69 -14.26 -2.90 -9.29
CA ASP A 69 -14.61 -4.24 -8.83
C ASP A 69 -13.53 -4.83 -7.91
N GLY A 70 -12.32 -4.28 -7.91
CA GLY A 70 -11.27 -4.64 -6.96
C GLY A 70 -11.36 -3.96 -5.60
N LEU A 71 -12.36 -3.11 -5.34
CA LEU A 71 -12.50 -2.36 -4.08
C LEU A 71 -12.82 -3.22 -2.86
N ASP A 72 -13.23 -4.48 -3.03
CA ASP A 72 -13.45 -5.45 -1.95
C ASP A 72 -12.26 -6.43 -1.79
N VAL A 73 -11.47 -6.63 -2.86
CA VAL A 73 -10.30 -7.52 -2.88
C VAL A 73 -9.00 -6.80 -2.50
N PHE A 74 -8.79 -5.57 -2.98
CA PHE A 74 -7.59 -4.74 -2.73
C PHE A 74 -7.94 -3.37 -2.09
N PRO A 75 -8.80 -3.33 -1.06
CA PRO A 75 -9.30 -2.09 -0.51
C PRO A 75 -8.17 -1.24 0.09
N LEU A 76 -7.19 -1.84 0.76
CA LEU A 76 -6.11 -1.12 1.42
C LEU A 76 -5.13 -0.50 0.41
N GLU A 77 -4.78 -1.21 -0.67
CA GLU A 77 -3.93 -0.67 -1.73
C GLU A 77 -4.59 0.54 -2.38
N PHE A 78 -5.85 0.40 -2.81
CA PHE A 78 -6.58 1.48 -3.47
C PHE A 78 -6.86 2.66 -2.53
N LEU A 79 -7.10 2.42 -1.23
CA LEU A 79 -7.16 3.48 -0.23
C LEU A 79 -5.84 4.25 -0.16
N ASN A 80 -4.71 3.53 -0.09
CA ASN A 80 -3.40 4.16 0.00
C ASN A 80 -2.98 4.89 -1.28
N MET A 81 -3.41 4.40 -2.45
CA MET A 81 -3.30 5.13 -3.71
C MET A 81 -4.12 6.42 -3.65
N LYS A 82 -5.39 6.35 -3.23
CA LYS A 82 -6.27 7.53 -3.09
C LYS A 82 -5.67 8.58 -2.16
N LEU A 83 -5.04 8.18 -1.05
CA LEU A 83 -4.39 9.09 -0.12
C LEU A 83 -3.12 9.76 -0.68
N ASN A 84 -2.44 9.12 -1.64
CA ASN A 84 -1.14 9.57 -2.14
C ASN A 84 -1.05 9.45 -3.67
N HIS A 85 -1.95 10.12 -4.40
CA HIS A 85 -1.91 10.15 -5.86
C HIS A 85 -1.71 11.57 -6.42
N LYS A 86 -1.28 11.61 -7.67
CA LYS A 86 -1.25 12.80 -8.53
C LYS A 86 -1.71 12.40 -9.92
N ILE A 87 -2.73 13.07 -10.44
CA ILE A 87 -3.18 12.86 -11.82
C ILE A 87 -2.18 13.49 -12.78
N LEU A 88 -1.72 12.70 -13.75
CA LEU A 88 -0.81 13.13 -14.81
C LEU A 88 -1.55 13.34 -16.14
N TYR A 89 -2.64 12.61 -16.36
CA TYR A 89 -3.53 12.73 -17.51
C TYR A 89 -4.91 12.14 -17.22
N GLY A 90 -5.95 12.69 -17.85
CA GLY A 90 -7.30 12.13 -17.84
C GLY A 90 -8.08 12.40 -16.56
N GLU A 91 -9.04 11.53 -16.29
CA GLU A 91 -9.97 11.64 -15.16
C GLU A 91 -9.30 11.30 -13.82
N ASP A 92 -9.80 11.91 -12.74
CA ASP A 92 -9.41 11.57 -11.36
C ASP A 92 -10.34 10.49 -10.79
N LEU A 93 -10.07 9.24 -11.15
CA LEU A 93 -10.88 8.09 -10.76
C LEU A 93 -10.82 7.80 -9.25
N PHE A 94 -9.78 8.27 -8.54
CA PHE A 94 -9.63 8.01 -7.10
C PHE A 94 -10.66 8.76 -6.26
N LYS A 95 -11.10 9.95 -6.69
CA LYS A 95 -12.13 10.73 -6.00
C LYS A 95 -13.44 9.95 -5.85
N GLU A 96 -13.79 9.17 -6.86
CA GLU A 96 -15.05 8.44 -6.94
C GLU A 96 -15.05 7.12 -6.17
N LEU A 97 -13.87 6.60 -5.80
CA LEU A 97 -13.77 5.35 -5.04
C LEU A 97 -14.40 5.47 -3.66
N LYS A 98 -15.32 4.55 -3.36
CA LYS A 98 -15.99 4.41 -2.07
C LYS A 98 -15.55 3.08 -1.46
N PHE A 99 -15.02 3.15 -0.26
CA PHE A 99 -14.50 1.97 0.45
C PHE A 99 -15.46 1.56 1.55
N GLU A 100 -15.80 0.27 1.59
CA GLU A 100 -16.52 -0.29 2.71
C GLU A 100 -15.53 -0.70 3.80
N LYS A 101 -15.72 -0.19 5.01
CA LYS A 101 -14.80 -0.43 6.13
C LYS A 101 -14.64 -1.91 6.46
N ARG A 102 -15.66 -2.74 6.21
CA ARG A 102 -15.59 -4.18 6.46
C ARG A 102 -14.51 -4.87 5.64
N PHE A 103 -14.31 -4.43 4.39
CA PHE A 103 -13.26 -4.98 3.51
C PHE A 103 -11.88 -4.50 3.96
N ILE A 104 -11.73 -3.20 4.27
CA ILE A 104 -10.49 -2.66 4.85
C ILE A 104 -10.13 -3.38 6.17
N ARG A 105 -11.09 -3.53 7.09
CA ARG A 105 -10.90 -4.22 8.37
C ARG A 105 -10.44 -5.66 8.16
N ARG A 106 -11.12 -6.39 7.27
CA ARG A 106 -10.78 -7.78 6.95
C ARG A 106 -9.37 -7.90 6.38
N GLU A 107 -8.99 -7.04 5.45
CA GLU A 107 -7.66 -7.05 4.87
C GLU A 107 -6.59 -6.67 5.90
N LEU A 108 -6.83 -5.65 6.74
CA LEU A 108 -5.93 -5.30 7.84
C LEU A 108 -5.71 -6.48 8.79
N GLU A 109 -6.77 -7.19 9.17
CA GLU A 109 -6.67 -8.36 10.04
C GLU A 109 -5.79 -9.44 9.40
N PHE A 110 -6.04 -9.74 8.12
CA PHE A 110 -5.23 -10.66 7.33
C PHE A 110 -3.76 -10.23 7.30
N GLU A 111 -3.47 -8.96 7.03
CA GLU A 111 -2.12 -8.42 6.92
C GLU A 111 -1.39 -8.45 8.27
N PHE A 112 -2.02 -8.04 9.38
CA PHE A 112 -1.38 -8.07 10.70
C PHE A 112 -1.06 -9.50 11.14
N ARG A 113 -1.99 -10.45 10.95
CA ARG A 113 -1.77 -11.87 11.28
C ARG A 113 -0.71 -12.50 10.38
N SER A 114 -0.76 -12.24 9.07
CA SER A 114 0.22 -12.75 8.11
C SER A 114 1.62 -12.23 8.40
N LYS A 115 1.78 -10.92 8.68
CA LYS A 115 3.07 -10.35 9.06
C LYS A 115 3.59 -10.90 10.38
N LEU A 116 2.72 -11.17 11.37
CA LEU A 116 3.11 -11.80 12.62
C LEU A 116 3.66 -13.22 12.40
N ILE A 117 2.98 -14.02 11.56
CA ILE A 117 3.43 -15.36 11.19
C ILE A 117 4.78 -15.28 10.48
N ASN A 118 4.90 -14.43 9.46
CA ASN A 118 6.12 -14.28 8.68
C ASN A 118 7.30 -13.74 9.50
N LEU A 119 7.06 -12.83 10.45
CA LEU A 119 8.10 -12.33 11.36
C LEU A 119 8.67 -13.46 12.22
N ARG A 120 7.78 -14.31 12.78
CA ARG A 120 8.18 -15.45 13.61
C ARG A 120 8.94 -16.50 12.80
N GLN A 121 8.42 -16.86 11.63
CA GLN A 121 9.08 -17.82 10.73
C GLN A 121 10.43 -17.30 10.25
N GLY A 122 10.48 -16.05 9.77
CA GLY A 122 11.72 -15.43 9.32
C GLY A 122 12.78 -15.39 10.42
N PHE A 123 12.41 -15.11 11.66
CA PHE A 123 13.36 -15.13 12.79
C PHE A 123 13.90 -16.53 13.10
N LEU A 124 13.14 -17.61 12.83
CA LEU A 124 13.66 -18.98 13.00
C LEU A 124 14.65 -19.36 11.88
N GLU A 125 14.61 -18.68 10.74
CA GLU A 125 15.47 -18.94 9.58
C GLU A 125 16.81 -18.18 9.63
N THR A 126 16.94 -17.19 10.52
CA THR A 126 18.16 -16.40 10.62
C THR A 126 19.28 -17.16 11.33
N ASN A 127 20.51 -16.86 10.92
CA ASN A 127 21.72 -17.44 11.51
C ASN A 127 22.64 -16.37 12.12
N SER A 128 22.22 -15.11 12.12
CA SER A 128 23.01 -14.00 12.66
C SER A 128 22.16 -12.81 13.10
N LYS A 129 22.68 -12.04 14.07
CA LYS A 129 22.10 -10.75 14.50
C LYS A 129 21.93 -9.76 13.34
N LYS A 130 22.72 -9.89 12.28
CA LYS A 130 22.61 -9.02 11.09
C LYS A 130 21.34 -9.37 10.30
N GLU A 131 21.05 -10.65 10.13
CA GLU A 131 19.84 -11.12 9.44
C GLU A 131 18.59 -10.76 10.22
N ASP A 132 18.59 -10.95 11.54
CA ASP A 132 17.51 -10.53 12.43
C ASP A 132 17.16 -9.05 12.26
N LYS A 133 18.20 -8.19 12.23
CA LYS A 133 18.04 -6.75 12.03
C LYS A 133 17.40 -6.44 10.68
N ILE A 134 17.81 -7.12 9.62
CA ILE A 134 17.23 -6.94 8.28
C ILE A 134 15.74 -7.30 8.28
N ILE A 135 15.33 -8.36 8.99
CA ILE A 135 13.91 -8.74 9.08
C ILE A 135 13.10 -7.62 9.74
N VAL A 136 13.56 -7.10 10.89
CA VAL A 136 12.88 -6.02 11.61
C VAL A 136 12.81 -4.74 10.76
N GLU A 137 13.91 -4.35 10.11
CA GLU A 137 13.98 -3.15 9.28
C GLU A 137 13.06 -3.25 8.04
N LYS A 138 12.93 -4.44 7.44
CA LYS A 138 12.03 -4.67 6.30
C LYS A 138 10.56 -4.67 6.66
N ALA A 139 10.21 -4.98 7.92
CA ALA A 139 8.81 -5.00 8.35
C ALA A 139 8.20 -3.59 8.36
N VAL A 140 8.95 -2.56 8.76
CA VAL A 140 8.39 -1.24 9.05
C VAL A 140 7.76 -0.52 7.86
N PRO A 141 8.40 -0.45 6.67
CA PRO A 141 7.78 0.20 5.51
C PRO A 141 6.43 -0.43 5.13
N THR A 142 6.26 -1.73 5.39
CA THR A 142 5.04 -2.46 5.06
C THR A 142 3.88 -2.18 6.03
N LEU A 143 4.14 -1.57 7.19
CA LEU A 143 3.11 -1.23 8.16
C LEU A 143 2.43 0.10 7.87
N MET A 144 3.09 1.01 7.18
CA MET A 144 2.54 2.35 6.93
C MET A 144 1.18 2.34 6.21
N PRO A 145 0.99 1.56 5.13
CA PRO A 145 -0.32 1.45 4.50
C PRO A 145 -1.41 0.98 5.46
N MET A 146 -1.07 0.08 6.37
CA MET A 146 -1.98 -0.51 7.34
C MET A 146 -2.38 0.49 8.42
N LEU A 147 -1.46 1.34 8.89
CA LEU A 147 -1.78 2.41 9.84
C LEU A 147 -2.79 3.40 9.25
N ASN A 148 -2.67 3.73 7.96
CA ASN A 148 -3.67 4.56 7.27
C ASN A 148 -5.03 3.86 7.23
N GLY A 149 -5.05 2.55 6.97
CA GLY A 149 -6.27 1.73 7.01
C GLY A 149 -6.92 1.73 8.40
N LEU A 150 -6.13 1.62 9.47
CA LEU A 150 -6.64 1.68 10.84
C LEU A 150 -7.36 3.01 11.13
N LEU A 151 -6.74 4.15 10.79
CA LEU A 151 -7.38 5.45 10.94
C LEU A 151 -8.67 5.56 10.11
N PHE A 152 -8.63 5.10 8.86
CA PHE A 152 -9.80 5.09 7.97
C PHE A 152 -10.98 4.30 8.56
N VAL A 153 -10.71 3.12 9.12
CA VAL A 153 -11.74 2.27 9.74
C VAL A 153 -12.44 2.98 10.91
N LYS A 154 -11.75 3.91 11.58
CA LYS A 154 -12.28 4.74 12.68
C LYS A 154 -12.89 6.09 12.24
N ASP A 155 -13.05 6.35 10.94
CA ASP A 155 -13.45 7.66 10.40
C ASP A 155 -12.49 8.80 10.76
N ILE A 156 -11.20 8.49 10.92
CA ILE A 156 -10.18 9.49 11.23
C ILE A 156 -9.42 9.80 9.95
N ASP A 157 -9.40 11.08 9.58
CA ASP A 157 -8.61 11.57 8.45
C ASP A 157 -7.13 11.26 8.66
N VAL A 158 -6.49 10.70 7.65
CA VAL A 158 -5.08 10.33 7.68
C VAL A 158 -4.21 11.58 7.53
N PRO A 159 -3.41 11.97 8.55
CA PRO A 159 -2.53 13.12 8.43
C PRO A 159 -1.40 12.88 7.42
N HIS A 160 -0.94 13.96 6.78
CA HIS A 160 0.28 13.90 5.95
C HIS A 160 1.55 13.69 6.79
N ASP A 161 1.52 14.13 8.04
CA ASP A 161 2.63 14.04 8.99
C ASP A 161 2.69 12.67 9.67
N LEU A 162 3.87 12.05 9.63
CA LEU A 162 4.07 10.69 10.11
C LEU A 162 3.96 10.56 11.63
N GLU A 163 4.48 11.55 12.36
CA GLU A 163 4.43 11.54 13.83
C GLU A 163 2.98 11.63 14.31
N LYS A 164 2.17 12.49 13.68
CA LYS A 164 0.73 12.57 13.95
C LYS A 164 -0.02 11.28 13.65
N VAL A 165 0.32 10.57 12.57
CA VAL A 165 -0.24 9.23 12.29
C VAL A 165 0.04 8.31 13.46
N PHE A 166 1.29 8.27 13.94
CA PHE A 166 1.66 7.40 15.04
C PHE A 166 0.92 7.77 16.33
N ASP A 167 0.86 9.05 16.69
CA ASP A 167 0.21 9.51 17.92
C ASP A 167 -1.29 9.20 17.92
N LEU A 168 -1.96 9.35 16.77
CA LEU A 168 -3.36 8.97 16.62
C LEU A 168 -3.54 7.45 16.78
N ILE A 169 -2.69 6.63 16.18
CA ILE A 169 -2.79 5.16 16.34
C ILE A 169 -2.56 4.75 17.79
N GLU A 170 -1.52 5.27 18.44
CA GLU A 170 -1.22 4.95 19.84
C GLU A 170 -2.39 5.33 20.76
N LYS A 171 -2.99 6.51 20.54
CA LYS A 171 -4.17 6.97 21.27
C LYS A 171 -5.39 6.09 21.02
N GLU A 172 -5.72 5.84 19.75
CA GLU A 172 -6.98 5.23 19.35
C GLU A 172 -7.01 3.72 19.54
N TYR A 173 -5.87 3.05 19.36
CA TYR A 173 -5.74 1.59 19.49
C TYR A 173 -5.08 1.17 20.80
N LYS A 174 -4.63 2.12 21.63
CA LYS A 174 -3.96 1.85 22.92
C LYS A 174 -2.76 0.90 22.76
N VAL A 175 -2.02 1.09 21.66
CA VAL A 175 -0.79 0.34 21.34
C VAL A 175 0.42 1.26 21.43
N SER A 176 1.63 0.68 21.43
CA SER A 176 2.88 1.44 21.37
C SER A 176 3.56 1.23 20.02
N LEU A 177 3.85 2.33 19.33
CA LEU A 177 4.57 2.38 18.06
C LEU A 177 6.03 2.84 18.23
N ASN A 178 6.53 2.89 19.47
CA ASN A 178 7.91 3.27 19.78
C ASN A 178 8.95 2.45 19.00
N ILE A 179 8.63 1.19 18.66
CA ILE A 179 9.50 0.37 17.83
C ILE A 179 9.66 0.95 16.41
N LEU A 180 8.59 1.50 15.83
CA LEU A 180 8.63 2.14 14.52
C LEU A 180 9.33 3.51 14.58
N LYS A 181 9.12 4.26 15.67
CA LYS A 181 9.75 5.56 15.91
C LYS A 181 11.28 5.46 16.08
N ASN A 182 11.79 4.40 16.71
CA ASN A 182 13.18 4.31 17.17
C ASN A 182 13.93 3.02 16.76
N LEU A 183 13.67 2.47 15.58
CA LEU A 183 14.28 1.20 15.12
C LEU A 183 15.80 1.10 15.32
N LYS A 184 16.54 2.17 15.03
CA LYS A 184 18.01 2.17 15.07
C LYS A 184 18.61 2.19 16.48
N ASN A 185 17.81 2.57 17.49
CA ASN A 185 18.27 2.82 18.84
C ASN A 185 17.82 1.75 19.85
N ASN A 186 17.06 0.75 19.40
CA ASN A 186 16.60 -0.35 20.26
C ASN A 186 17.56 -1.54 20.17
N GLU A 187 17.68 -2.28 21.26
CA GLU A 187 18.26 -3.62 21.21
C GLU A 187 17.42 -4.52 20.30
N LEU A 188 18.07 -5.40 19.55
CA LEU A 188 17.43 -6.20 18.51
C LEU A 188 16.38 -7.17 19.06
N GLU A 189 16.68 -7.85 20.17
CA GLU A 189 15.77 -8.78 20.81
C GLU A 189 14.50 -8.06 21.33
N ASP A 190 14.70 -6.90 21.97
CA ASP A 190 13.61 -6.03 22.39
C ASP A 190 12.78 -5.53 21.20
N SER A 191 13.42 -5.24 20.07
CA SER A 191 12.76 -4.83 18.83
C SER A 191 11.83 -5.91 18.28
N ILE A 192 12.30 -7.15 18.22
CA ILE A 192 11.52 -8.32 17.77
C ILE A 192 10.35 -8.55 18.72
N ARG A 193 10.60 -8.55 20.03
CA ARG A 193 9.56 -8.69 21.06
C ARG A 193 8.47 -7.63 20.92
N LYS A 194 8.85 -6.35 20.82
CA LYS A 194 7.91 -5.23 20.64
C LYS A 194 7.10 -5.36 19.36
N MET A 195 7.71 -5.79 18.26
CA MET A 195 7.02 -6.01 16.99
C MET A 195 6.00 -7.15 17.08
N ILE A 196 6.37 -8.28 17.71
CA ILE A 196 5.45 -9.40 17.94
C ILE A 196 4.24 -8.95 18.76
N ILE A 197 4.46 -8.20 19.84
CA ILE A 197 3.38 -7.68 20.68
C ILE A 197 2.49 -6.73 19.90
N LEU A 198 3.07 -5.81 19.12
CA LEU A 198 2.33 -4.84 18.33
C LEU A 198 1.42 -5.53 17.29
N LEU A 199 1.98 -6.43 16.49
CA LEU A 199 1.24 -7.13 15.43
C LEU A 199 0.15 -8.02 16.01
N SER A 200 0.42 -8.72 17.12
CA SER A 200 -0.58 -9.55 17.81
C SER A 200 -1.74 -8.68 18.31
N LYS A 201 -1.45 -7.61 19.05
CA LYS A 201 -2.49 -6.73 19.61
C LYS A 201 -3.36 -6.10 18.53
N LEU A 202 -2.77 -5.64 17.42
CA LEU A 202 -3.54 -5.05 16.33
C LEU A 202 -4.42 -6.09 15.62
N GLY A 203 -3.93 -7.32 15.43
CA GLY A 203 -4.74 -8.42 14.94
C GLY A 203 -5.93 -8.73 15.86
N ASP A 204 -5.69 -8.83 17.17
CA ASP A 204 -6.73 -9.11 18.17
C ASP A 204 -7.78 -8.00 18.23
N ILE A 205 -7.37 -6.72 18.19
CA ILE A 205 -8.30 -5.58 18.16
C ILE A 205 -9.20 -5.65 16.92
N LEU A 206 -8.65 -5.95 15.74
CA LEU A 206 -9.41 -5.98 14.49
C LEU A 206 -10.40 -7.16 14.41
N ASP A 207 -10.09 -8.26 15.09
CA ASP A 207 -10.98 -9.42 15.25
C ASP A 207 -12.21 -9.05 16.11
N GLU A 208 -12.00 -8.28 17.17
CA GLU A 208 -13.06 -7.81 18.06
C GLU A 208 -13.89 -6.64 17.48
N MET A 209 -13.37 -5.95 16.46
CA MET A 209 -14.07 -4.82 15.82
C MET A 209 -15.29 -5.32 15.02
N LYS A 210 -16.48 -5.05 15.56
CA LYS A 210 -17.76 -5.26 14.86
C LYS A 210 -17.98 -4.21 13.79
N ILE A 211 -17.57 -4.52 12.57
CA ILE A 211 -17.79 -3.71 11.37
C ILE A 211 -18.47 -4.61 10.34
N GLU A 212 -19.76 -4.34 10.13
CA GLU A 212 -20.63 -5.05 9.19
C GLU A 212 -20.58 -4.44 7.78
#